data_AF-A0A1U1GMG6-F1
#
_entry.id   AF-A0A1U1GMG6-F1
#
_cell.length_a   1.000
_cell.length_b   1.000
_cell.length_c   1.000
_cell.angle_alpha   90.00
_cell.angle_beta   90.00
_cell.angle_gamma   90.00
#
_symmetry.space_group_name_H-M   'P 1'
#
loop_
_entity.id
_entity.type
_entity.pdbx_description
1 polymer ?
#
loop_
_entity_poly.entity_id
_entity_poly.type
_entity_poly.pdbx_seq_one_letter_code
_entity_poly.pdbx_strand_id
1 'polypeptide(L)'
;MTVVVGYLSGKGGKGALHLAVESARVLETSLTVTTVVPKPWTTLSKAKIDAEYAQWAQKLSDDSKSEATAYLEKIGAGIDVTFHNVAHRSVSGGLLEAVEASDADVLVVGSASEGRLGQVVLGSTGDRLLHSSPVPLAISPRGYRGSRAGTVSRVTCGYPGTEDAVDVVQQAVRLTQRLHAPLRVVTFAVRGRTMLTAGVGPEAEDAVLASWVTQSEEALSELRQAGIVTADVELKVVTGDTWDDALDNAEWNDGELLVLGSRPHSAVARVFLGSRATKIVRHSPVPVVVMPG
;
A
#
# COMPACT_ATOMS: atom_id res chain seq x y z
N MET A 1 -7.49 18.11 2.77
CA MET A 1 -6.38 17.37 3.40
C MET A 1 -6.90 16.50 4.53
N THR A 2 -6.98 15.19 4.30
CA THR A 2 -7.43 14.15 5.25
C THR A 2 -6.86 12.80 4.82
N VAL A 3 -6.80 11.83 5.73
CA VAL A 3 -6.66 10.41 5.34
C VAL A 3 -8.02 9.87 4.91
N VAL A 4 -8.11 9.25 3.74
CA VAL A 4 -9.31 8.49 3.34
C VAL A 4 -9.05 7.00 3.53
N VAL A 5 -9.97 6.30 4.21
CA VAL A 5 -9.91 4.83 4.35
C VAL A 5 -11.14 4.17 3.78
N GLY A 6 -10.94 3.17 2.92
CA GLY A 6 -12.04 2.33 2.44
C GLY A 6 -12.39 1.24 3.47
N TYR A 7 -13.64 1.24 3.94
CA TYR A 7 -14.12 0.25 4.92
C TYR A 7 -15.54 -0.22 4.62
N LEU A 8 -15.76 -1.53 4.77
CA LEU A 8 -17.04 -2.19 4.55
C LEU A 8 -17.21 -3.31 5.58
N SER A 9 -18.32 -3.31 6.32
CA SER A 9 -18.61 -4.36 7.31
C SER A 9 -18.68 -5.73 6.65
N GLY A 10 -18.18 -6.75 7.34
CA GLY A 10 -18.14 -8.14 6.85
C GLY A 10 -17.24 -8.38 5.64
N LYS A 11 -16.61 -7.36 5.04
CA LYS A 11 -15.69 -7.49 3.90
C LYS A 11 -14.34 -6.82 4.22
N GLY A 12 -13.31 -7.65 4.36
CA GLY A 12 -11.96 -7.21 4.67
C GLY A 12 -11.68 -7.16 6.18
N GLY A 13 -10.40 -7.06 6.53
CA GLY A 13 -9.96 -6.98 7.92
C GLY A 13 -9.96 -5.54 8.45
N LYS A 14 -9.92 -5.40 9.77
CA LYS A 14 -9.81 -4.11 10.48
C LYS A 14 -8.44 -3.44 10.33
N GLY A 15 -7.50 -4.10 9.67
CA GLY A 15 -6.15 -3.59 9.46
C GLY A 15 -6.10 -2.25 8.73
N ALA A 16 -7.06 -2.01 7.83
CA ALA A 16 -7.18 -0.73 7.13
C ALA A 16 -7.43 0.44 8.11
N LEU A 17 -8.29 0.24 9.12
CA LEU A 17 -8.60 1.26 10.13
C LEU A 17 -7.39 1.52 11.03
N HIS A 18 -6.65 0.47 11.41
CA HIS A 18 -5.39 0.64 12.16
C HIS A 18 -4.37 1.46 11.39
N LEU A 19 -4.11 1.09 10.13
CA LEU A 19 -3.16 1.80 9.28
C LEU A 19 -3.61 3.24 9.00
N ALA A 20 -4.92 3.47 8.87
CA ALA A 20 -5.46 4.80 8.63
C ALA A 20 -5.33 5.72 9.85
N VAL A 21 -5.52 5.19 11.06
CA VAL A 21 -5.27 5.92 12.31
C VAL A 21 -3.79 6.26 12.47
N GLU A 22 -2.89 5.31 12.20
CA GLU A 22 -1.45 5.58 12.22
C GLU A 22 -1.08 6.64 11.18
N SER A 23 -1.62 6.54 9.96
CA SER A 23 -1.40 7.53 8.91
C SER A 23 -1.91 8.92 9.30
N ALA A 24 -3.10 9.02 9.90
CA ALA A 24 -3.69 10.28 10.33
C ALA A 24 -2.87 10.95 11.44
N ARG A 25 -2.31 10.17 12.37
CA ARG A 25 -1.39 10.68 13.41
C ARG A 25 -0.10 11.21 12.81
N VAL A 26 0.50 10.46 11.89
CA VAL A 26 1.76 10.84 11.23
C VAL A 26 1.59 12.09 10.37
N LEU A 27 0.44 12.22 9.73
CA LEU A 27 0.12 13.36 8.89
C LEU A 27 -0.51 14.52 9.66
N GLU A 28 -0.76 14.37 10.96
CA GLU A 28 -1.43 15.35 11.83
C GLU A 28 -2.76 15.86 11.23
N THR A 29 -3.55 14.93 10.69
CA THR A 29 -4.77 15.25 9.92
C THR A 29 -5.98 14.40 10.35
N SER A 30 -7.16 14.75 9.86
CA SER A 30 -8.40 14.02 10.10
C SER A 30 -8.47 12.69 9.37
N LEU A 31 -9.44 11.85 9.75
CA LEU A 31 -9.72 10.56 9.11
C LEU A 31 -11.13 10.54 8.53
N THR A 32 -11.24 10.30 7.23
CA THR A 32 -12.51 10.09 6.52
C THR A 32 -12.70 8.61 6.22
N VAL A 33 -13.64 7.97 6.92
CA VAL A 33 -14.01 6.57 6.69
C VAL A 33 -15.04 6.52 5.56
N THR A 34 -14.67 5.91 4.45
CA THR A 34 -15.50 5.82 3.25
C THR A 34 -16.07 4.42 3.07
N THR A 35 -17.40 4.34 3.00
CA THR A 35 -18.11 3.12 2.63
C THR A 35 -18.71 3.29 1.24
N VAL A 36 -18.25 2.48 0.28
CA VAL A 36 -18.78 2.48 -1.08
C VAL A 36 -19.88 1.42 -1.19
N VAL A 37 -21.10 1.89 -1.45
CA VAL A 37 -22.27 1.02 -1.68
C VAL A 37 -22.65 1.01 -3.15
N PRO A 38 -23.28 -0.08 -3.63
CA PRO A 38 -23.73 -0.13 -5.01
C PRO A 38 -24.70 0.99 -5.35
N LYS A 39 -24.49 1.63 -6.51
CA LYS A 39 -25.43 2.64 -7.02
C LYS A 39 -26.80 1.98 -7.32
N PRO A 40 -27.92 2.52 -6.81
CA PRO A 40 -29.24 1.99 -7.12
C PRO A 40 -29.52 2.09 -8.62
N TRP A 41 -30.28 1.13 -9.14
CA TRP A 41 -30.72 1.14 -10.53
C TRP A 41 -31.66 2.32 -10.76
N THR A 42 -31.46 3.04 -11.86
CA THR A 42 -32.32 4.18 -12.24
C THR A 42 -33.51 3.76 -13.12
N THR A 43 -33.51 2.52 -13.62
CA THR A 43 -34.63 1.96 -14.37
C THR A 43 -35.72 1.53 -13.40
N LEU A 44 -36.88 2.19 -13.48
CA LEU A 44 -38.07 1.90 -12.67
C LEU A 44 -38.50 0.44 -12.85
N SER A 45 -38.24 -0.40 -11.85
CA SER A 45 -38.82 -1.74 -11.78
C SER A 45 -40.26 -1.64 -11.27
N LYS A 46 -41.19 -2.37 -11.90
CA LYS A 46 -42.58 -2.47 -11.39
C LYS A 46 -42.67 -3.29 -10.08
N ALA A 47 -41.62 -3.99 -9.71
CA ALA A 47 -41.52 -4.72 -8.44
C ALA A 47 -40.77 -3.86 -7.41
N LYS A 48 -41.13 -3.94 -6.11
CA LYS A 48 -40.50 -3.22 -4.97
C LYS A 48 -39.00 -3.49 -4.75
N ILE A 49 -38.34 -4.17 -5.69
CA ILE A 49 -36.93 -4.54 -5.70
C ILE A 49 -36.03 -3.31 -5.53
N ASP A 50 -36.39 -2.17 -6.12
CA ASP A 50 -35.60 -0.94 -6.02
C ASP A 50 -35.56 -0.39 -4.58
N ALA A 51 -36.69 -0.47 -3.85
CA ALA A 51 -36.79 -0.03 -2.47
C ALA A 51 -36.08 -0.99 -1.51
N GLU A 52 -36.21 -2.30 -1.71
CA GLU A 52 -35.49 -3.33 -0.94
C GLU A 52 -33.98 -3.22 -1.13
N TYR A 53 -33.53 -2.95 -2.36
CA TYR A 53 -32.11 -2.76 -2.65
C TYR A 53 -31.55 -1.49 -2.00
N ALA A 54 -32.29 -0.37 -2.07
CA ALA A 54 -31.91 0.87 -1.41
C ALA A 54 -31.84 0.70 0.12
N GLN A 55 -32.80 -0.01 0.73
CA GLN A 55 -32.78 -0.32 2.15
C GLN A 55 -31.58 -1.21 2.53
N TRP A 56 -31.26 -2.21 1.70
CA TRP A 56 -30.08 -3.04 1.91
C TRP A 56 -28.77 -2.25 1.82
N ALA A 57 -28.62 -1.36 0.83
CA ALA A 57 -27.44 -0.50 0.69
C ALA A 57 -27.30 0.50 1.87
N GLN A 58 -28.42 1.07 2.33
CA GLN A 58 -28.43 1.92 3.51
C GLN A 58 -27.99 1.15 4.75
N LYS A 59 -28.58 -0.04 4.97
CA LYS A 59 -28.22 -0.91 6.09
C LYS A 59 -26.73 -1.28 6.07
N LEU A 60 -26.19 -1.62 4.91
CA LEU A 60 -24.76 -1.93 4.76
C LEU A 60 -23.87 -0.74 5.15
N SER A 61 -24.28 0.48 4.81
CA SER A 61 -23.59 1.71 5.20
C SER A 61 -23.66 1.93 6.72
N ASP A 62 -24.84 1.76 7.32
CA ASP A 62 -25.07 1.95 8.75
C ASP A 62 -24.32 0.90 9.58
N ASP A 63 -24.32 -0.36 9.14
CA ASP A 63 -23.56 -1.45 9.74
C ASP A 63 -22.04 -1.16 9.66
N SER A 64 -21.56 -0.69 8.51
CA SER A 64 -20.14 -0.33 8.32
C SER A 64 -19.72 0.84 9.21
N LYS A 65 -20.55 1.88 9.29
CA LYS A 65 -20.32 3.02 10.17
C LYS A 65 -20.31 2.62 11.64
N SER A 66 -21.27 1.80 12.06
CA SER A 66 -21.39 1.33 13.45
C SER A 66 -20.18 0.48 13.84
N GLU A 67 -19.79 -0.46 12.98
CA GLU A 67 -18.61 -1.31 13.21
C GLU A 67 -17.32 -0.48 13.27
N ALA A 68 -17.11 0.42 12.31
CA ALA A 68 -15.93 1.29 12.27
C ALA A 68 -15.87 2.22 13.49
N THR A 69 -16.98 2.84 13.90
CA THR A 69 -17.06 3.68 15.11
C THR A 69 -16.59 2.91 16.34
N ALA A 70 -17.14 1.72 16.56
CA ALA A 70 -16.80 0.90 17.73
C ALA A 70 -15.31 0.47 17.77
N TYR A 71 -14.63 0.39 16.63
CA TYR A 71 -13.19 0.17 16.58
C TYR A 71 -12.39 1.46 16.78
N LEU A 72 -12.78 2.54 16.11
CA LEU A 72 -12.08 3.82 16.17
C LEU A 72 -12.15 4.46 17.55
N GLU A 73 -13.21 4.24 18.33
CA GLU A 73 -13.25 4.63 19.76
C GLU A 73 -12.09 4.05 20.58
N LYS A 74 -11.57 2.88 20.19
CA LYS A 74 -10.50 2.18 20.92
C LYS A 74 -9.10 2.62 20.49
N ILE A 75 -8.93 2.97 19.21
CA ILE A 75 -7.61 3.19 18.60
C ILE A 75 -7.38 4.62 18.12
N GLY A 76 -8.44 5.37 17.82
CA GLY A 76 -8.43 6.67 17.16
C GLY A 76 -8.58 7.86 18.11
N ALA A 77 -8.23 7.71 19.40
CA ALA A 77 -8.25 8.81 20.35
C ALA A 77 -7.46 10.02 19.81
N GLY A 78 -8.10 11.20 19.83
CA GLY A 78 -7.50 12.46 19.37
C GLY A 78 -7.60 12.74 17.87
N ILE A 79 -8.24 11.88 17.08
CA ILE A 79 -8.43 12.07 15.64
C ILE A 79 -9.87 12.47 15.37
N ASP A 80 -10.06 13.52 14.57
CA ASP A 80 -11.38 13.86 14.05
C ASP A 80 -11.77 12.86 12.95
N VAL A 81 -12.88 12.15 13.17
CA VAL A 81 -13.35 11.06 12.30
C VAL A 81 -14.66 11.44 11.65
N THR A 82 -14.67 11.49 10.32
CA THR A 82 -15.89 11.67 9.52
C THR A 82 -16.23 10.38 8.77
N PHE A 83 -17.52 10.21 8.46
CA PHE A 83 -18.01 9.05 7.73
C PHE A 83 -18.67 9.51 6.44
N HIS A 84 -18.24 8.93 5.31
CA HIS A 84 -18.73 9.27 3.98
C HIS A 84 -19.25 8.03 3.27
N ASN A 85 -20.51 8.05 2.86
CA ASN A 85 -21.13 6.99 2.07
C ASN A 85 -21.15 7.40 0.60
N VAL A 86 -20.55 6.58 -0.27
CA VAL A 86 -20.48 6.86 -1.71
C VAL A 86 -21.22 5.79 -2.48
N ALA A 87 -22.22 6.19 -3.28
CA ALA A 87 -22.97 5.28 -4.14
C ALA A 87 -22.32 5.21 -5.52
N HIS A 88 -21.62 4.12 -5.83
CA HIS A 88 -20.87 3.99 -7.07
C HIS A 88 -21.00 2.61 -7.73
N ARG A 89 -20.70 2.52 -9.04
CA ARG A 89 -20.75 1.27 -9.82
C ARG A 89 -19.57 0.32 -9.53
N SER A 90 -18.54 0.82 -8.87
CA SER A 90 -17.31 0.10 -8.50
C SER A 90 -16.74 0.67 -7.21
N VAL A 91 -16.21 -0.21 -6.35
CA VAL A 91 -15.61 0.21 -5.06
C VAL A 91 -14.42 1.14 -5.29
N SER A 92 -13.51 0.80 -6.20
CA SER A 92 -12.36 1.65 -6.49
C SER A 92 -12.77 3.03 -7.02
N GLY A 93 -13.77 3.11 -7.90
CA GLY A 93 -14.23 4.42 -8.40
C GLY A 93 -14.86 5.29 -7.31
N GLY A 94 -15.67 4.70 -6.41
CA GLY A 94 -16.23 5.44 -5.29
C GLY A 94 -15.17 5.90 -4.27
N LEU A 95 -14.11 5.13 -4.09
CA LEU A 95 -12.97 5.55 -3.25
C LEU A 95 -12.19 6.70 -3.89
N LEU A 96 -12.00 6.69 -5.21
CA LEU A 96 -11.36 7.80 -5.92
C LEU A 96 -12.22 9.07 -5.87
N GLU A 97 -13.55 8.94 -6.01
CA GLU A 97 -14.49 10.06 -5.83
C GLU A 97 -14.39 10.64 -4.40
N ALA A 98 -14.27 9.79 -3.38
CA ALA A 98 -14.08 10.25 -2.01
C ALA A 98 -12.72 10.93 -1.78
N VAL A 99 -11.66 10.43 -2.42
CA VAL A 99 -10.32 11.05 -2.40
C VAL A 99 -10.37 12.46 -2.97
N GLU A 100 -11.02 12.64 -4.13
CA GLU A 100 -11.18 13.94 -4.77
C GLU A 100 -12.05 14.88 -3.93
N ALA A 101 -13.20 14.38 -3.44
CA ALA A 101 -14.15 15.19 -2.66
C ALA A 101 -13.59 15.66 -1.30
N SER A 102 -12.65 14.91 -0.72
CA SER A 102 -12.09 15.20 0.61
C SER A 102 -10.68 15.81 0.55
N ASP A 103 -10.15 16.02 -0.67
CA ASP A 103 -8.78 16.48 -0.89
C ASP A 103 -7.78 15.65 -0.07
N ALA A 104 -7.82 14.33 -0.28
CA ALA A 104 -7.12 13.38 0.59
C ALA A 104 -5.59 13.41 0.37
N ASP A 105 -4.83 13.24 1.44
CA ASP A 105 -3.35 13.15 1.37
C ASP A 105 -2.87 11.72 1.09
N VAL A 106 -3.67 10.73 1.48
CA VAL A 106 -3.40 9.29 1.32
C VAL A 106 -4.71 8.52 1.30
N LEU A 107 -4.78 7.52 0.42
CA LEU A 107 -5.86 6.53 0.40
C LEU A 107 -5.38 5.26 1.10
N VAL A 108 -6.15 4.77 2.06
CA VAL A 108 -5.85 3.57 2.84
C VAL A 108 -6.85 2.47 2.51
N VAL A 109 -6.35 1.28 2.21
CA VAL A 109 -7.19 0.10 1.99
C VAL A 109 -6.63 -1.11 2.73
N GLY A 110 -7.53 -2.04 3.06
CA GLY A 110 -7.16 -3.32 3.62
C GLY A 110 -6.79 -4.33 2.55
N SER A 111 -5.97 -5.31 2.92
CA SER A 111 -5.81 -6.53 2.12
C SER A 111 -7.14 -7.26 1.95
N ALA A 112 -7.29 -7.94 0.81
CA ALA A 112 -8.43 -8.79 0.53
C ALA A 112 -8.63 -9.88 1.60
N SER A 113 -9.88 -10.31 1.81
CA SER A 113 -10.23 -11.34 2.79
C SER A 113 -9.85 -12.76 2.36
N GLU A 114 -9.50 -12.96 1.11
CA GLU A 114 -9.13 -14.26 0.52
C GLU A 114 -7.61 -14.25 0.29
N GLY A 115 -6.85 -15.13 0.95
CA GLY A 115 -5.37 -15.13 0.92
C GLY A 115 -4.69 -15.57 2.23
N ARG A 116 -3.38 -15.31 2.38
CA ARG A 116 -2.59 -15.68 3.56
C ARG A 116 -2.68 -14.62 4.66
N LEU A 117 -2.83 -15.03 5.92
CA LEU A 117 -2.79 -14.13 7.07
C LEU A 117 -1.36 -13.56 7.24
N GLY A 118 -1.26 -12.29 7.64
CA GLY A 118 0.03 -11.64 7.92
C GLY A 118 0.75 -11.05 6.70
N GLN A 119 0.21 -11.21 5.49
CA GLN A 119 0.77 -10.62 4.27
C GLN A 119 -0.24 -9.68 3.60
N VAL A 120 0.25 -8.80 2.74
CA VAL A 120 -0.59 -7.96 1.89
C VAL A 120 -1.18 -8.78 0.76
N VAL A 121 -2.51 -8.79 0.64
CA VAL A 121 -3.21 -9.52 -0.42
C VAL A 121 -4.01 -8.57 -1.29
N LEU A 122 -3.65 -8.49 -2.57
CA LEU A 122 -4.31 -7.63 -3.54
C LEU A 122 -5.54 -8.31 -4.13
N GLY A 123 -6.71 -7.80 -3.74
CA GLY A 123 -7.98 -8.05 -4.41
C GLY A 123 -8.22 -7.07 -5.57
N SER A 124 -9.33 -7.25 -6.28
CA SER A 124 -9.66 -6.45 -7.47
C SER A 124 -9.74 -4.93 -7.21
N THR A 125 -10.18 -4.51 -6.02
CA THR A 125 -10.20 -3.10 -5.63
C THR A 125 -8.79 -2.54 -5.46
N GLY A 126 -7.95 -3.20 -4.65
CA GLY A 126 -6.57 -2.75 -4.42
C GLY A 126 -5.73 -2.77 -5.70
N ASP A 127 -5.89 -3.80 -6.52
CA ASP A 127 -5.20 -3.92 -7.81
C ASP A 127 -5.56 -2.77 -8.77
N ARG A 128 -6.85 -2.39 -8.86
CA ARG A 128 -7.26 -1.20 -9.64
C ARG A 128 -6.67 0.10 -9.08
N LEU A 129 -6.68 0.28 -7.76
CA LEU A 129 -6.20 1.50 -7.11
C LEU A 129 -4.68 1.69 -7.29
N LEU A 130 -3.91 0.59 -7.34
CA LEU A 130 -2.48 0.60 -7.67
C LEU A 130 -2.14 1.06 -9.11
N HIS A 131 -3.16 1.34 -9.92
CA HIS A 131 -3.00 1.85 -11.28
C HIS A 131 -3.81 3.14 -11.52
N SER A 132 -4.45 3.70 -10.48
CA SER A 132 -5.38 4.82 -10.66
C SER A 132 -5.45 5.81 -9.50
N SER A 133 -4.89 5.52 -8.32
CA SER A 133 -4.92 6.44 -7.19
C SER A 133 -4.13 7.72 -7.50
N PRO A 134 -4.72 8.93 -7.40
CA PRO A 134 -4.00 10.19 -7.61
C PRO A 134 -3.09 10.55 -6.42
N VAL A 135 -3.31 9.90 -5.28
CA VAL A 135 -2.60 10.11 -4.02
C VAL A 135 -1.87 8.82 -3.62
N PRO A 136 -0.90 8.87 -2.69
CA PRO A 136 -0.30 7.67 -2.12
C PRO A 136 -1.34 6.64 -1.69
N LEU A 137 -1.11 5.37 -2.03
CA LEU A 137 -1.98 4.25 -1.64
C LEU A 137 -1.30 3.42 -0.56
N ALA A 138 -1.86 3.43 0.65
CA ALA A 138 -1.41 2.60 1.76
C ALA A 138 -2.25 1.33 1.87
N ILE A 139 -1.60 0.17 2.00
CA ILE A 139 -2.23 -1.15 2.05
C ILE A 139 -1.77 -1.89 3.29
N SER A 140 -2.71 -2.23 4.17
CA SER A 140 -2.40 -2.99 5.39
C SER A 140 -2.35 -4.50 5.13
N PRO A 141 -1.43 -5.26 5.74
CA PRO A 141 -1.46 -6.73 5.71
C PRO A 141 -2.74 -7.29 6.30
N ARG A 142 -3.07 -8.53 5.92
CA ARG A 142 -4.21 -9.23 6.52
C ARG A 142 -3.98 -9.45 8.01
N GLY A 143 -4.94 -8.97 8.81
CA GLY A 143 -4.87 -9.11 10.26
C GLY A 143 -3.97 -8.09 10.95
N TYR A 144 -3.51 -7.05 10.23
CA TYR A 144 -2.75 -5.95 10.80
C TYR A 144 -3.48 -5.29 11.98
N ARG A 145 -2.75 -5.01 13.07
CA ARG A 145 -3.27 -4.42 14.31
C ARG A 145 -2.50 -3.16 14.74
N GLY A 146 -1.72 -2.58 13.83
CA GLY A 146 -0.73 -1.56 14.16
C GLY A 146 0.55 -2.15 14.74
N SER A 147 1.57 -1.30 14.89
CA SER A 147 2.78 -1.68 15.64
C SER A 147 2.47 -1.91 17.12
N ARG A 148 3.17 -2.85 17.75
CA ARG A 148 3.13 -3.02 19.22
C ARG A 148 3.64 -1.79 19.97
N ALA A 149 4.57 -1.05 19.36
CA ALA A 149 5.09 0.20 19.91
C ALA A 149 4.18 1.40 19.62
N GLY A 150 3.19 1.25 18.73
CA GLY A 150 2.27 2.32 18.33
C GLY A 150 2.88 3.37 17.38
N THR A 151 4.10 3.15 16.89
CA THR A 151 4.83 4.04 15.98
C THR A 151 5.50 3.25 14.86
N VAL A 152 5.87 3.94 13.77
CA VAL A 152 6.69 3.34 12.71
C VAL A 152 8.12 3.18 13.21
N SER A 153 8.65 1.96 13.19
CA SER A 153 9.99 1.65 13.71
C SER A 153 11.09 1.79 12.67
N ARG A 154 10.77 1.62 11.39
CA ARG A 154 11.67 1.75 10.23
C ARG A 154 10.85 1.97 8.97
N VAL A 155 11.37 2.79 8.06
CA VAL A 155 10.85 2.89 6.69
C VAL A 155 11.82 2.15 5.77
N THR A 156 11.31 1.20 5.00
CA THR A 156 12.07 0.50 3.96
C THR A 156 11.60 0.95 2.59
N CYS A 157 12.47 1.57 1.81
CA CYS A 157 12.18 2.00 0.45
C CYS A 157 12.69 0.96 -0.55
N GLY A 158 11.79 0.43 -1.39
CA GLY A 158 12.19 -0.43 -2.50
C GLY A 158 12.75 0.39 -3.65
N TYR A 159 13.99 0.14 -4.05
CA TYR A 159 14.68 0.82 -5.14
C TYR A 159 15.12 -0.20 -6.20
N PRO A 160 14.64 -0.10 -7.46
CA PRO A 160 14.98 -1.02 -8.52
C PRO A 160 16.35 -0.75 -9.19
N GLY A 161 17.10 0.27 -8.75
CA GLY A 161 18.38 0.63 -9.36
C GLY A 161 18.26 1.51 -10.61
N THR A 162 17.16 2.26 -10.76
CA THR A 162 16.91 3.08 -11.96
C THR A 162 16.76 4.55 -11.60
N GLU A 163 17.23 5.45 -12.48
CA GLU A 163 17.22 6.90 -12.25
C GLU A 163 15.81 7.46 -11.98
N ASP A 164 14.78 6.94 -12.67
CA ASP A 164 13.38 7.32 -12.49
C ASP A 164 12.83 6.97 -11.09
N ALA A 165 13.49 6.10 -10.35
CA ALA A 165 13.10 5.71 -8.99
C ALA A 165 13.82 6.50 -7.89
N VAL A 166 14.76 7.39 -8.23
CA VAL A 166 15.48 8.23 -7.26
C VAL A 166 14.54 9.18 -6.52
N ASP A 167 13.54 9.74 -7.22
CA ASP A 167 12.55 10.65 -6.62
C ASP A 167 11.77 9.99 -5.48
N VAL A 168 11.50 8.69 -5.59
CA VAL A 168 10.81 7.91 -4.56
C VAL A 168 11.70 7.73 -3.33
N VAL A 169 13.00 7.51 -3.52
CA VAL A 169 13.96 7.47 -2.41
C VAL A 169 13.98 8.83 -1.69
N GLN A 170 14.01 9.94 -2.43
CA GLN A 170 13.93 11.27 -1.84
C GLN A 170 12.60 11.51 -1.09
N GLN A 171 11.48 11.03 -1.63
CA GLN A 171 10.19 11.06 -0.92
C GLN A 171 10.22 10.23 0.36
N ALA A 172 10.85 9.05 0.34
CA ALA A 172 11.02 8.21 1.53
C ALA A 172 11.89 8.89 2.59
N VAL A 173 12.96 9.61 2.19
CA VAL A 173 13.78 10.44 3.10
C VAL A 173 12.94 11.55 3.76
N ARG A 174 12.08 12.24 2.99
CA ARG A 174 11.17 13.24 3.58
C ARG A 174 10.16 12.61 4.53
N LEU A 175 9.68 11.41 4.21
CA LEU A 175 8.75 10.67 5.05
C LEU A 175 9.40 10.25 6.38
N THR A 176 10.65 9.77 6.35
CA THR A 176 11.38 9.36 7.57
C THR A 176 11.63 10.53 8.52
N GLN A 177 11.88 11.72 7.99
CA GLN A 177 12.02 12.94 8.79
C GLN A 177 10.73 13.26 9.57
N ARG A 178 9.56 13.08 8.95
CA ARG A 178 8.26 13.28 9.62
C ARG A 178 7.99 12.17 10.65
N LEU A 179 8.33 10.93 10.29
CA LEU A 179 8.10 9.76 11.13
C LEU A 179 9.08 9.62 12.30
N HIS A 180 10.21 10.33 12.27
CA HIS A 180 11.34 10.14 13.18
C HIS A 180 11.81 8.67 13.22
N ALA A 181 11.80 8.01 12.06
CA ALA A 181 12.16 6.60 11.91
C ALA A 181 13.37 6.44 10.98
N PRO A 182 14.26 5.46 11.20
CA PRO A 182 15.38 5.19 10.30
C PRO A 182 14.91 4.76 8.91
N LEU A 183 15.69 5.11 7.89
CA LEU A 183 15.49 4.68 6.51
C LEU A 183 16.39 3.48 6.20
N ARG A 184 15.83 2.50 5.50
CA ARG A 184 16.55 1.45 4.79
C ARG A 184 16.17 1.49 3.32
N VAL A 185 17.12 1.36 2.40
CA VAL A 185 16.85 1.23 0.97
C VAL A 185 17.22 -0.18 0.54
N VAL A 186 16.27 -0.88 -0.09
CA VAL A 186 16.43 -2.27 -0.49
C VAL A 186 16.22 -2.47 -1.99
N THR A 187 17.04 -3.33 -2.58
CA THR A 187 16.81 -3.88 -3.92
C THR A 187 16.58 -5.38 -3.82
N PHE A 188 15.45 -5.85 -4.36
CA PHE A 188 15.12 -7.28 -4.37
C PHE A 188 15.63 -7.95 -5.65
N ALA A 189 16.62 -8.84 -5.50
CA ALA A 189 17.22 -9.62 -6.57
C ALA A 189 16.67 -11.06 -6.54
N VAL A 190 15.57 -11.30 -7.25
CA VAL A 190 14.89 -12.60 -7.28
C VAL A 190 15.36 -13.45 -8.46
N ARG A 191 15.74 -14.72 -8.23
CA ARG A 191 15.97 -15.70 -9.31
C ARG A 191 14.65 -15.89 -10.08
N GLY A 192 14.56 -15.30 -11.26
CA GLY A 192 13.33 -15.31 -12.05
C GLY A 192 13.15 -16.67 -12.76
N ARG A 193 11.90 -17.13 -12.92
CA ARG A 193 11.58 -18.25 -13.83
C ARG A 193 12.03 -18.02 -15.28
N THR A 194 12.32 -16.77 -15.64
CA THR A 194 12.85 -16.36 -16.95
C THR A 194 14.36 -16.55 -17.10
N MET A 195 15.10 -16.79 -16.00
CA MET A 195 16.51 -17.19 -16.07
C MET A 195 16.69 -18.65 -16.54
N LEU A 196 15.63 -19.46 -16.42
CA LEU A 196 15.57 -20.82 -16.99
C LEU A 196 15.44 -20.75 -18.52
N THR A 197 16.47 -20.24 -19.19
CA THR A 197 16.64 -20.44 -20.63
C THR A 197 17.05 -21.89 -20.83
N ALA A 198 16.28 -22.63 -21.64
CA ALA A 198 16.55 -24.04 -21.95
C ALA A 198 18.00 -24.21 -22.46
N GLY A 199 18.88 -24.75 -21.60
CA GLY A 199 20.29 -25.03 -21.93
C GLY A 199 21.34 -24.33 -21.07
N VAL A 200 20.96 -23.44 -20.15
CA VAL A 200 21.90 -22.81 -19.20
C VAL A 200 21.87 -23.60 -17.89
N GLY A 201 23.03 -24.09 -17.44
CA GLY A 201 23.15 -24.85 -16.19
C GLY A 201 23.11 -23.95 -14.94
N PRO A 202 22.94 -24.51 -13.74
CA PRO A 202 22.81 -23.77 -12.48
C PRO A 202 23.96 -22.77 -12.21
N GLU A 203 25.19 -23.13 -12.58
CA GLU A 203 26.38 -22.29 -12.38
C GLU A 203 26.31 -20.97 -13.16
N ALA A 204 25.70 -20.97 -14.34
CA ALA A 204 25.56 -19.77 -15.14
C ALA A 204 24.37 -18.89 -14.67
N GLU A 205 23.33 -19.50 -14.09
CA GLU A 205 22.26 -18.74 -13.40
C GLU A 205 22.82 -18.02 -12.16
N ASP A 206 23.68 -18.70 -11.39
CA ASP A 206 24.36 -18.11 -10.23
C ASP A 206 25.27 -16.94 -10.62
N ALA A 207 26.01 -17.07 -11.73
CA ALA A 207 26.84 -15.98 -12.24
C ALA A 207 26.01 -14.76 -12.68
N VAL A 208 24.84 -14.97 -13.31
CA VAL A 208 23.93 -13.88 -13.68
C VAL A 208 23.35 -13.20 -12.45
N LEU A 209 22.90 -13.97 -11.45
CA LEU A 209 22.42 -13.42 -10.20
C LEU A 209 23.51 -12.61 -9.49
N ALA A 210 24.74 -13.14 -9.41
CA ALA A 210 25.86 -12.44 -8.79
C ALA A 210 26.14 -11.10 -9.49
N SER A 211 26.14 -11.08 -10.83
CA SER A 211 26.28 -9.84 -11.61
C SER A 211 25.16 -8.83 -11.32
N TRP A 212 23.91 -9.28 -11.23
CA TRP A 212 22.79 -8.41 -10.85
C TRP A 212 22.89 -7.89 -9.43
N VAL A 213 23.39 -8.69 -8.48
CA VAL A 213 23.64 -8.23 -7.11
C VAL A 213 24.70 -7.13 -7.12
N THR A 214 25.84 -7.34 -7.76
CA THR A 214 26.91 -6.34 -7.89
C THR A 214 26.38 -5.04 -8.50
N GLN A 215 25.64 -5.12 -9.62
CA GLN A 215 25.05 -3.94 -10.26
C GLN A 215 24.04 -3.22 -9.36
N SER A 216 23.27 -3.96 -8.55
CA SER A 216 22.31 -3.38 -7.60
C SER A 216 23.01 -2.69 -6.44
N GLU A 217 24.12 -3.26 -5.95
CA GLU A 217 24.96 -2.65 -4.91
C GLU A 217 25.61 -1.36 -5.42
N GLU A 218 26.09 -1.34 -6.66
CA GLU A 218 26.60 -0.14 -7.33
C GLU A 218 25.53 0.96 -7.40
N ALA A 219 24.33 0.63 -7.91
CA ALA A 219 23.23 1.59 -8.00
C ALA A 219 22.77 2.13 -6.62
N LEU A 220 22.82 1.30 -5.57
CA LEU A 220 22.58 1.76 -4.20
C LEU A 220 23.70 2.70 -3.71
N SER A 221 24.95 2.37 -4.02
CA SER A 221 26.11 3.21 -3.67
C SER A 221 26.04 4.59 -4.35
N GLU A 222 25.55 4.65 -5.59
CA GLU A 222 25.33 5.91 -6.31
C GLU A 222 24.35 6.85 -5.58
N LEU A 223 23.30 6.34 -4.94
CA LEU A 223 22.40 7.17 -4.12
C LEU A 223 23.16 7.89 -2.99
N ARG A 224 24.11 7.20 -2.37
CA ARG A 224 24.93 7.78 -1.29
C ARG A 224 25.96 8.75 -1.85
N GLN A 225 26.62 8.40 -2.96
CA GLN A 225 27.61 9.27 -3.61
C GLN A 225 27.00 10.58 -4.12
N ALA A 226 25.78 10.51 -4.64
CA ALA A 226 25.00 11.67 -5.09
C ALA A 226 24.38 12.48 -3.92
N GLY A 227 24.56 12.05 -2.67
CA GLY A 227 24.02 12.74 -1.49
C GLY A 227 22.50 12.65 -1.34
N ILE A 228 21.85 11.70 -2.04
CA ILE A 228 20.41 11.45 -1.92
C ILE A 228 20.07 10.84 -0.56
N VAL A 229 20.95 9.97 -0.07
CA VAL A 229 20.85 9.33 1.25
C VAL A 229 22.13 9.56 2.05
N THR A 230 21.98 9.65 3.37
CA THR A 230 23.09 9.85 4.31
C THR A 230 23.83 8.55 4.61
N ALA A 231 24.98 8.65 5.29
CA ALA A 231 25.85 7.50 5.57
C ALA A 231 25.21 6.48 6.55
N ASP A 232 24.29 6.92 7.40
CA ASP A 232 23.55 6.11 8.37
C ASP A 232 22.39 5.31 7.75
N VAL A 233 22.01 5.59 6.49
CA VAL A 233 20.99 4.84 5.78
C VAL A 233 21.53 3.46 5.40
N GLU A 234 20.83 2.42 5.85
CA GLU A 234 21.12 1.03 5.51
C GLU A 234 20.79 0.80 4.02
N LEU A 235 21.76 0.30 3.25
CA LEU A 235 21.59 -0.09 1.86
C LEU A 235 21.77 -1.60 1.77
N LYS A 236 20.78 -2.31 1.22
CA LYS A 236 20.80 -3.78 1.20
C LYS A 236 20.26 -4.34 -0.11
N VAL A 237 20.99 -5.26 -0.71
CA VAL A 237 20.43 -6.14 -1.75
C VAL A 237 19.93 -7.40 -1.07
N VAL A 238 18.67 -7.76 -1.31
CA VAL A 238 18.04 -8.96 -0.75
C VAL A 238 17.79 -9.93 -1.88
N THR A 239 18.39 -11.12 -1.79
CA THR A 239 18.23 -12.19 -2.77
C THR A 239 17.17 -13.20 -2.35
N GLY A 240 16.58 -13.87 -3.32
CA GLY A 240 15.74 -15.05 -3.06
C GLY A 240 15.41 -15.84 -4.32
N ASP A 241 15.02 -17.08 -4.14
CA ASP A 241 14.61 -17.98 -5.23
C ASP A 241 13.21 -17.65 -5.75
N THR A 242 12.40 -17.01 -4.91
CA THR A 242 11.07 -16.52 -5.24
C THR A 242 10.83 -15.14 -4.64
N TRP A 243 9.71 -14.50 -4.97
CA TRP A 243 9.33 -13.23 -4.34
C TRP A 243 8.94 -13.41 -2.88
N ASP A 244 8.30 -14.52 -2.50
CA ASP A 244 7.98 -14.81 -1.09
C ASP A 244 9.29 -14.96 -0.29
N ASP A 245 10.23 -15.75 -0.81
CA ASP A 245 11.55 -15.98 -0.20
C ASP A 245 12.37 -14.68 -0.06
N ALA A 246 12.45 -13.87 -1.12
CA ALA A 246 13.17 -12.60 -1.04
C ALA A 246 12.53 -11.60 -0.06
N LEU A 247 11.19 -11.61 0.09
CA LEU A 247 10.53 -10.78 1.08
C LEU A 247 10.76 -11.33 2.50
N ASP A 248 10.73 -12.64 2.71
CA ASP A 248 11.01 -13.25 4.01
C ASP A 248 12.47 -13.02 4.46
N ASN A 249 13.43 -13.04 3.53
CA ASN A 249 14.86 -12.80 3.78
C ASN A 249 15.20 -11.32 4.08
N ALA A 250 14.23 -10.40 3.98
CA ALA A 250 14.46 -8.98 4.22
C ALA A 250 14.48 -8.59 5.71
N GLU A 251 14.32 -9.53 6.66
CA GLU A 251 14.46 -9.32 8.11
C GLU A 251 13.62 -8.12 8.62
N TRP A 252 12.30 -8.24 8.49
CA TRP A 252 11.36 -7.19 8.87
C TRP A 252 11.25 -7.00 10.38
N ASN A 253 11.08 -5.75 10.81
CA ASN A 253 10.81 -5.37 12.18
C ASN A 253 9.32 -5.14 12.42
N ASP A 254 8.87 -5.31 13.66
CA ASP A 254 7.53 -4.86 14.06
C ASP A 254 7.41 -3.34 13.87
N GLY A 255 6.32 -2.88 13.26
CA GLY A 255 6.11 -1.47 12.96
C GLY A 255 6.89 -0.93 11.77
N GLU A 256 7.49 -1.80 10.95
CA GLU A 256 8.15 -1.37 9.72
C GLU A 256 7.13 -1.04 8.61
N LEU A 257 7.48 -0.10 7.74
CA LEU A 257 6.66 0.36 6.62
C LEU A 257 7.45 0.20 5.32
N LEU A 258 6.88 -0.46 4.31
CA LEU A 258 7.48 -0.57 2.98
C LEU A 258 6.96 0.55 2.07
N VAL A 259 7.86 1.35 1.51
CA VAL A 259 7.56 2.39 0.52
C VAL A 259 8.00 1.91 -0.86
N LEU A 260 7.11 2.01 -1.84
CA LEU A 260 7.40 1.69 -3.23
C LEU A 260 7.05 2.87 -4.13
N GLY A 261 7.88 3.02 -5.16
CA GLY A 261 7.64 3.95 -6.23
C GLY A 261 6.63 3.42 -7.23
N SER A 262 5.83 4.32 -7.77
CA SER A 262 5.11 4.05 -9.00
C SER A 262 5.78 4.76 -10.17
N ARG A 263 5.60 4.26 -11.39
CA ARG A 263 6.21 4.86 -12.57
C ARG A 263 5.26 5.88 -13.20
N PRO A 264 5.68 7.13 -13.46
CA PRO A 264 4.84 8.05 -14.20
C PRO A 264 4.69 7.56 -15.66
N HIS A 265 3.45 7.27 -16.07
CA HIS A 265 3.12 7.01 -17.47
C HIS A 265 2.57 8.27 -18.19
N SER A 266 2.50 9.40 -17.48
CA SER A 266 1.88 10.66 -17.95
C SER A 266 2.21 11.84 -17.04
N ALA A 267 2.01 13.07 -17.52
CA ALA A 267 2.20 14.32 -16.77
C ALA A 267 1.27 14.55 -15.56
N VAL A 268 0.40 13.59 -15.20
CA VAL A 268 -0.49 13.65 -14.04
C VAL A 268 -0.01 12.64 -13.01
N ALA A 269 0.23 13.09 -11.78
CA ALA A 269 0.68 12.25 -10.67
C ALA A 269 -0.39 11.20 -10.35
N ARG A 270 -0.03 9.92 -10.47
CA ARG A 270 -0.90 8.79 -10.12
C ARG A 270 -0.07 7.54 -9.86
N VAL A 271 -0.60 6.68 -9.00
CA VAL A 271 -0.02 5.37 -8.71
C VAL A 271 -0.17 4.48 -9.94
N PHE A 272 0.94 4.03 -10.51
CA PHE A 272 1.02 3.01 -11.54
C PHE A 272 2.15 1.99 -11.27
N LEU A 273 1.76 0.79 -10.84
CA LEU A 273 2.72 -0.22 -10.38
C LEU A 273 3.17 -1.19 -11.48
N GLY A 274 4.48 -1.32 -11.65
CA GLY A 274 5.07 -2.31 -12.54
C GLY A 274 4.94 -3.75 -12.01
N SER A 275 5.13 -4.73 -12.88
CA SER A 275 4.96 -6.16 -12.56
C SER A 275 5.81 -6.67 -11.39
N ARG A 276 7.02 -6.13 -11.18
CA ARG A 276 7.88 -6.47 -10.04
C ARG A 276 7.34 -5.89 -8.73
N ALA A 277 6.99 -4.61 -8.72
CA ALA A 277 6.46 -3.97 -7.53
C ALA A 277 5.11 -4.55 -7.11
N THR A 278 4.24 -4.95 -8.06
CA THR A 278 3.01 -5.70 -7.74
C THR A 278 3.31 -7.03 -7.04
N LYS A 279 4.39 -7.72 -7.38
CA LYS A 279 4.81 -8.94 -6.69
C LYS A 279 5.35 -8.65 -5.29
N ILE A 280 6.11 -7.57 -5.12
CA ILE A 280 6.58 -7.12 -3.80
C ILE A 280 5.38 -6.82 -2.89
N VAL A 281 4.41 -6.03 -3.37
CA VAL A 281 3.20 -5.71 -2.60
C VAL A 281 2.48 -6.98 -2.17
N ARG A 282 2.31 -7.98 -3.05
CA ARG A 282 1.57 -9.22 -2.73
C ARG A 282 2.23 -10.13 -1.69
N HIS A 283 3.52 -9.97 -1.41
CA HIS A 283 4.24 -10.80 -0.44
C HIS A 283 4.73 -10.00 0.77
N SER A 284 4.44 -8.70 0.83
CA SER A 284 4.92 -7.87 1.93
C SER A 284 4.25 -8.28 3.25
N PRO A 285 5.04 -8.59 4.31
CA PRO A 285 4.50 -8.89 5.64
C PRO A 285 4.17 -7.62 6.45
N VAL A 286 4.49 -6.45 5.91
CA VAL A 286 4.32 -5.14 6.55
C VAL A 286 3.40 -4.24 5.72
N PRO A 287 2.86 -3.15 6.28
CA PRO A 287 2.13 -2.17 5.49
C PRO A 287 2.97 -1.63 4.32
N VAL A 288 2.31 -1.45 3.18
CA VAL A 288 2.95 -0.92 1.97
C VAL A 288 2.33 0.41 1.58
N VAL A 289 3.14 1.42 1.34
CA VAL A 289 2.75 2.70 0.75
C VAL A 289 3.31 2.78 -0.65
N VAL A 290 2.43 2.90 -1.63
CA VAL A 290 2.82 3.11 -3.03
C VAL A 290 2.65 4.58 -3.37
N MET A 291 3.76 5.24 -3.68
CA MET A 291 3.80 6.67 -3.99
C MET A 291 3.46 6.92 -5.46
N PRO A 292 2.64 7.93 -5.78
CA PRO A 292 2.45 8.35 -7.17
C PRO A 292 3.78 8.88 -7.73
N GLY A 293 4.06 8.54 -8.98
CA GLY A 293 5.20 9.05 -9.73
C GLY A 293 4.90 10.38 -10.40
#